data_AF-A0A7C7AC20-F1
#
_entry.id   AF-A0A7C7AC20-F1
#
_cell.length_a   1.000
_cell.length_b   1.000
_cell.length_c   1.000
_cell.angle_alpha   90.00
_cell.angle_beta   90.00
_cell.angle_gamma   90.00
#
_symmetry.space_group_name_H-M   'P 1'
#
loop_
_entity.id
_entity.type
_entity.pdbx_description
1 polymer ?
#
loop_
_entity_poly.entity_id
_entity_poly.type
_entity_poly.pdbx_seq_one_letter_code
_entity_poly.pdbx_strand_id
1 'polypeptide(L)'
;MTYLKKYHRLTVIFMIIAVSLLLSSCVISDNVADPGAWGYECKVIYNALGGSVNSREIRETYYMKNSYVFKPAGTTNMLIEPVKDGYILAGWYTAKEDIKDAQGNVIGYSFKAEDRWDFDEDRVQEDMTLYARWIPQAKVEYIDAETGEVKFSKNITSGSPIQPLSGAAERLIAKSGYTFHGYYADKEGTIPYNFSEYVHRELIPSNAEIYAQLHQEFPQYIKKINYVAPSDDEEVDPEIDTSDLFINKLGYEITTDDPAVREMIRKRKDEIYEEAIQYYINNSSDKVVYLKYEKGSYVKVSSPEDLKQGSRYSFSGVDKSGNPVEGYVIANDIDFSKIVLEPSESFSGEIIGNGYTLKNITIRVNSKKIDNDKKKDIGLFKVLDGARIKDLTFENINIAINVNSGIPVTAGALAAESRNTELNNVKFVNLTIETGRGDDGAAKYIIGDLFGVDRGSKLTNVSGINITVNASEFAQLNLILEQ
;
A
#
# COMPACT_ATOMS: atom_id res chain seq x y z
N MET A 1 -5.06 25.13 -72.87
CA MET A 1 -6.14 25.91 -72.22
C MET A 1 -6.47 25.19 -70.92
N THR A 2 -5.64 25.27 -69.88
CA THR A 2 -5.39 26.44 -69.02
C THR A 2 -6.70 26.95 -68.42
N TYR A 3 -7.03 26.51 -67.21
CA TYR A 3 -7.28 27.43 -66.10
C TYR A 3 -7.00 26.73 -64.75
N LEU A 4 -5.88 27.13 -64.15
CA LEU A 4 -5.60 27.06 -62.72
C LEU A 4 -6.49 28.10 -62.01
N LYS A 5 -7.12 27.72 -60.89
CA LYS A 5 -7.49 28.53 -59.68
C LYS A 5 -8.61 27.75 -58.97
N LYS A 6 -8.60 27.48 -57.67
CA LYS A 6 -7.79 27.99 -56.57
C LYS A 6 -7.95 26.97 -55.43
N TYR A 7 -6.84 26.55 -54.83
CA TYR A 7 -6.85 25.78 -53.59
C TYR A 7 -7.54 26.61 -52.49
N HIS A 8 -8.77 26.25 -52.15
CA HIS A 8 -9.32 26.42 -50.80
C HIS A 8 -9.62 25.02 -50.28
N ARG A 9 -8.54 24.27 -50.02
CA ARG A 9 -8.58 23.24 -48.99
C ARG A 9 -8.48 23.98 -47.67
N LEU A 10 -9.62 24.37 -47.13
CA LEU A 10 -9.74 24.67 -45.72
C LEU A 10 -10.63 23.56 -45.17
N THR A 11 -9.98 22.66 -44.47
CA THR A 11 -10.56 21.70 -43.54
C THR A 11 -11.46 22.49 -42.58
N VAL A 12 -12.77 22.49 -42.79
CA VAL A 12 -13.75 23.09 -41.88
C VAL A 12 -14.57 21.97 -41.25
N ILE A 13 -13.89 21.02 -40.61
CA ILE A 13 -14.46 20.17 -39.56
C ILE A 13 -13.33 19.94 -38.56
N PHE A 14 -12.87 21.02 -37.90
CA PHE A 14 -12.08 20.99 -36.66
C PHE A 14 -11.79 22.38 -36.08
N MET A 15 -12.50 23.45 -36.48
CA MET A 15 -12.25 24.78 -35.90
C MET A 15 -13.10 25.04 -34.65
N ILE A 16 -12.77 24.33 -33.57
CA ILE A 16 -12.90 24.89 -32.21
C ILE A 16 -11.56 25.58 -31.93
N ILE A 17 -11.40 26.83 -32.39
CA ILE A 17 -10.16 27.59 -32.13
C ILE A 17 -10.40 28.51 -30.94
N ALA A 18 -10.15 28.04 -29.71
CA ALA A 18 -9.92 28.99 -28.62
C ALA A 18 -8.61 29.75 -28.91
N VAL A 19 -8.71 31.04 -29.22
CA VAL A 19 -7.52 31.87 -29.39
C VAL A 19 -6.94 32.16 -28.00
N SER A 20 -5.92 31.40 -27.64
CA SER A 20 -5.11 31.62 -26.45
C SER A 20 -4.14 32.77 -26.70
N LEU A 21 -4.56 34.03 -26.55
CA LEU A 21 -3.65 35.18 -26.68
C LEU A 21 -2.61 35.14 -25.54
N LEU A 22 -1.36 34.87 -25.92
CA LEU A 22 -0.17 34.94 -25.06
C LEU A 22 0.44 36.33 -25.21
N LEU A 23 0.33 37.17 -24.17
CA LEU A 23 1.17 38.37 -24.08
C LEU A 23 2.53 37.98 -23.50
N SER A 24 3.47 37.68 -24.39
CA SER A 24 4.92 37.67 -24.11
C SER A 24 5.61 38.46 -25.21
N SER A 25 6.31 39.52 -24.81
CA SER A 25 6.99 40.51 -25.65
C SER A 25 7.73 39.94 -26.87
N CYS A 26 7.42 40.46 -28.05
CA CYS A 26 8.41 41.04 -28.97
C CYS A 26 7.71 41.86 -30.07
N VAL A 27 8.27 43.04 -30.32
CA VAL A 27 7.82 44.10 -31.24
C VAL A 27 7.67 43.57 -32.68
N ILE A 28 6.49 43.78 -33.31
CA ILE A 28 6.25 44.17 -34.72
C ILE A 28 4.73 44.45 -34.91
N SER A 29 4.45 45.66 -35.40
CA SER A 29 3.19 46.25 -35.92
C SER A 29 1.90 46.19 -35.07
N ASP A 30 1.44 47.40 -34.71
CA ASP A 30 0.17 47.74 -34.07
C ASP A 30 -1.07 47.25 -34.86
N ASN A 31 -1.47 46.01 -34.62
CA ASN A 31 -2.87 45.62 -34.53
C ASN A 31 -2.97 44.70 -33.32
N VAL A 32 -3.40 45.25 -32.18
CA VAL A 32 -3.78 44.42 -31.04
C VAL A 32 -4.83 43.44 -31.56
N ALA A 33 -4.51 42.15 -31.52
CA ALA A 33 -5.45 41.12 -31.93
C ALA A 33 -6.73 41.31 -31.12
N ASP A 34 -7.84 41.60 -31.80
CA ASP A 34 -9.17 41.76 -31.24
C ASP A 34 -9.96 40.48 -31.50
N PRO A 35 -10.10 39.57 -30.51
CA PRO A 35 -10.86 38.33 -30.67
C PRO A 35 -12.32 38.59 -31.09
N GLY A 36 -12.89 39.73 -30.70
CA GLY A 36 -14.25 40.12 -31.08
C GLY A 36 -14.39 40.31 -32.59
N ALA A 37 -13.37 40.87 -33.26
CA ALA A 37 -13.33 41.00 -34.71
C ALA A 37 -13.30 39.65 -35.46
N TRP A 38 -13.05 38.54 -34.76
CA TRP A 38 -13.06 37.17 -35.28
C TRP A 38 -14.25 36.34 -34.79
N GLY A 39 -15.25 36.97 -34.16
CA GLY A 39 -16.46 36.32 -33.66
C GLY A 39 -16.33 35.72 -32.25
N TYR A 40 -15.20 35.92 -31.56
CA TYR A 40 -14.97 35.47 -30.19
C TYR A 40 -15.32 36.57 -29.19
N GLU A 41 -16.62 36.83 -29.05
CA GLU A 41 -17.17 37.96 -28.31
C GLU A 41 -17.24 37.72 -26.79
N CYS A 42 -17.24 36.47 -26.33
CA CYS A 42 -17.40 36.14 -24.92
C CYS A 42 -16.06 35.87 -24.25
N LYS A 43 -15.71 36.68 -23.25
CA LYS A 43 -14.53 36.48 -22.40
C LYS A 43 -14.88 35.57 -21.22
N VAL A 44 -14.19 34.44 -21.14
CA VAL A 44 -14.31 33.48 -20.04
C VAL A 44 -13.04 33.51 -19.21
N ILE A 45 -13.22 33.77 -17.91
CA ILE A 45 -12.15 33.84 -16.93
C ILE A 45 -12.13 32.55 -16.11
N TYR A 46 -11.05 31.78 -16.20
CA TYR A 46 -10.79 30.65 -15.31
C TYR A 46 -10.00 31.15 -14.10
N ASN A 47 -10.65 31.25 -12.95
CA ASN A 47 -10.03 31.63 -11.69
C ASN A 47 -9.78 30.40 -10.82
N ALA A 48 -8.50 30.08 -10.62
CA ALA A 48 -8.06 28.90 -9.89
C ALA A 48 -8.12 29.05 -8.36
N LEU A 49 -8.50 30.20 -7.79
CA LEU A 49 -8.71 30.42 -6.35
C LEU A 49 -7.59 29.83 -5.46
N GLY A 50 -6.39 30.39 -5.58
CA GLY A 50 -5.19 29.93 -4.89
C GLY A 50 -4.52 28.68 -5.48
N GLY A 51 -5.08 28.09 -6.55
CA GLY A 51 -4.40 27.16 -7.45
C GLY A 51 -3.71 27.88 -8.62
N SER A 52 -3.25 27.11 -9.60
CA SER A 52 -2.68 27.65 -10.84
C SER A 52 -3.14 26.87 -12.07
N VAL A 53 -3.53 27.59 -13.12
CA VAL A 53 -3.82 27.12 -14.48
C VAL A 53 -2.80 27.76 -15.43
N ASN A 54 -2.04 26.94 -16.17
CA ASN A 54 -0.90 27.40 -16.98
C ASN A 54 0.06 28.34 -16.21
N SER A 55 0.38 27.96 -14.96
CA SER A 55 1.25 28.74 -14.06
C SER A 55 0.71 30.13 -13.65
N ARG A 56 -0.60 30.39 -13.80
CA ARG A 56 -1.26 31.62 -13.36
C ARG A 56 -2.50 31.28 -12.55
N GLU A 57 -2.86 32.12 -11.58
CA GLU A 57 -4.11 31.92 -10.84
C GLU A 57 -5.33 32.21 -11.72
N ILE A 58 -5.22 33.23 -12.58
CA ILE A 58 -6.30 33.65 -13.48
C ILE A 58 -5.86 33.44 -14.93
N ARG A 59 -6.73 32.78 -15.71
CA ARG A 59 -6.55 32.59 -17.15
C ARG A 59 -7.77 33.10 -17.90
N GLU A 60 -7.54 34.06 -18.78
CA GLU A 60 -8.58 34.62 -19.66
C GLU A 60 -8.55 33.95 -21.03
N THR A 61 -9.71 33.66 -21.58
CA THR A 61 -9.88 33.05 -22.91
C THR A 61 -11.13 33.61 -23.58
N TYR A 62 -11.18 33.56 -24.91
CA TYR A 62 -12.27 34.13 -25.69
C TYR A 62 -12.96 33.04 -26.51
N TYR A 63 -14.29 33.04 -26.48
CA TYR A 63 -15.16 32.04 -27.10
C TYR A 63 -16.24 32.72 -27.95
N MET A 64 -16.76 32.00 -28.94
CA MET A 64 -17.93 32.44 -29.68
C MET A 64 -19.18 32.31 -28.79
N LYS A 65 -20.15 33.22 -28.95
CA LYS A 65 -21.44 33.07 -28.29
C LYS A 65 -22.11 31.75 -28.70
N ASN A 66 -22.78 31.11 -27.75
CA ASN A 66 -23.43 29.81 -27.87
C ASN A 66 -22.48 28.63 -28.16
N SER A 67 -21.19 28.77 -27.84
CA SER A 67 -20.21 27.69 -28.00
C SER A 67 -19.92 26.95 -26.70
N TYR A 68 -19.41 25.72 -26.84
CA TYR A 68 -18.77 25.00 -25.73
C TYR A 68 -17.48 25.69 -25.33
N VAL A 69 -17.20 25.69 -24.03
CA VAL A 69 -15.90 26.14 -23.51
C VAL A 69 -14.96 24.95 -23.31
N PHE A 70 -13.65 25.15 -23.44
CA PHE A 70 -12.71 24.07 -23.23
C PHE A 70 -12.60 23.74 -21.74
N LYS A 71 -12.87 22.48 -21.39
CA LYS A 71 -12.48 21.96 -20.07
C LYS A 71 -10.96 22.07 -19.92
N PRO A 72 -10.46 22.69 -18.83
CA PRO A 72 -9.03 22.70 -18.54
C PRO A 72 -8.54 21.27 -18.30
N ALA A 73 -8.01 20.63 -19.35
CA ALA A 73 -7.58 19.23 -19.36
C ALA A 73 -6.52 18.94 -20.44
N GLY A 74 -6.01 19.98 -21.12
CA GLY A 74 -5.04 19.86 -22.20
C GLY A 74 -3.60 19.63 -21.74
N THR A 75 -2.67 19.58 -22.70
CA THR A 75 -1.21 19.53 -22.45
C THR A 75 -0.64 20.93 -22.23
N THR A 76 0.62 21.06 -21.79
CA THR A 76 1.29 22.30 -21.31
C THR A 76 1.06 23.56 -22.15
N ASN A 77 0.84 23.44 -23.46
CA ASN A 77 0.62 24.57 -24.39
C ASN A 77 -0.87 24.90 -24.65
N MET A 78 -1.80 24.14 -24.08
CA MET A 78 -3.25 24.36 -24.08
C MET A 78 -3.74 24.75 -22.69
N LEU A 79 -5.03 25.05 -22.53
CA LEU A 79 -5.67 25.22 -21.23
C LEU A 79 -5.54 23.91 -20.42
N ILE A 80 -4.63 23.88 -19.45
CA ILE A 80 -4.33 22.69 -18.64
C ILE A 80 -5.23 22.60 -17.42
N GLU A 81 -5.42 21.39 -16.91
CA GLU A 81 -6.07 21.19 -15.62
C GLU A 81 -5.32 21.99 -14.54
N PRO A 82 -6.03 22.80 -13.74
CA PRO A 82 -5.37 23.57 -12.70
C PRO A 82 -4.79 22.64 -11.64
N VAL A 83 -3.74 23.10 -10.96
CA VAL A 83 -3.11 22.39 -9.85
C VAL A 83 -3.07 23.27 -8.61
N LYS A 84 -3.31 22.64 -7.45
CA LYS A 84 -3.14 23.26 -6.13
C LYS A 84 -2.54 22.22 -5.20
N ASP A 85 -1.36 22.50 -4.65
CA ASP A 85 -0.62 21.51 -3.87
C ASP A 85 -1.42 21.02 -2.66
N GLY A 86 -1.58 19.70 -2.53
CA GLY A 86 -2.38 19.07 -1.49
C GLY A 86 -3.90 19.09 -1.70
N TYR A 87 -4.41 19.49 -2.87
CA TYR A 87 -5.85 19.52 -3.18
C TYR A 87 -6.17 18.83 -4.51
N ILE A 88 -7.41 18.37 -4.64
CA ILE A 88 -8.01 17.84 -5.87
C ILE A 88 -9.06 18.84 -6.35
N LEU A 89 -9.15 19.04 -7.66
CA LEU A 89 -10.19 19.86 -8.28
C LEU A 89 -11.54 19.12 -8.22
N ALA A 90 -12.54 19.69 -7.54
CA ALA A 90 -13.90 19.16 -7.52
C ALA A 90 -14.76 19.61 -8.71
N GLY A 91 -14.38 20.70 -9.37
CA GLY A 91 -15.10 21.25 -10.51
C GLY A 91 -14.95 22.76 -10.63
N TRP A 92 -15.70 23.32 -11.57
CA TRP A 92 -15.75 24.74 -11.88
C TRP A 92 -17.16 25.27 -11.62
N TYR A 93 -17.26 26.48 -11.10
CA TYR A 93 -18.54 27.08 -10.70
C TYR A 93 -18.64 28.52 -11.19
N THR A 94 -19.82 28.96 -11.57
CA THR A 94 -20.10 30.32 -12.06
C THR A 94 -20.19 31.34 -10.93
N ALA A 95 -20.45 30.89 -9.71
CA ALA A 95 -20.49 31.72 -8.51
C ALA A 95 -19.78 31.06 -7.33
N LYS A 96 -19.44 31.89 -6.34
CA LYS A 96 -18.88 31.49 -5.05
C LYS A 96 -19.31 32.45 -3.96
N GLU A 97 -19.32 31.98 -2.72
CA GLU A 97 -19.50 32.82 -1.53
C GLU A 97 -18.20 32.82 -0.71
N ASP A 98 -17.78 34.01 -0.27
CA ASP A 98 -16.55 34.16 0.54
C ASP A 98 -16.81 33.74 1.99
N ILE A 99 -16.03 32.78 2.47
CA ILE A 99 -15.99 32.43 3.90
C ILE A 99 -14.94 33.32 4.55
N LYS A 100 -15.35 34.11 5.55
CA LYS A 100 -14.48 35.09 6.22
C LYS A 100 -14.25 34.74 7.68
N ASP A 101 -13.06 35.02 8.19
CA ASP A 101 -12.74 34.95 9.62
C ASP A 101 -13.39 36.11 10.40
N ALA A 102 -13.21 36.12 11.72
CA ALA A 102 -13.72 37.19 12.60
C ALA A 102 -13.12 38.58 12.31
N GLN A 103 -12.02 38.64 11.54
CA GLN A 103 -11.33 39.86 11.13
C GLN A 103 -11.73 40.31 9.72
N GLY A 104 -12.58 39.55 9.03
CA GLY A 104 -13.07 39.83 7.68
C GLY A 104 -12.15 39.34 6.55
N ASN A 105 -11.08 38.60 6.86
CA ASN A 105 -10.22 38.01 5.83
C ASN A 105 -10.86 36.77 5.24
N VAL A 106 -10.75 36.60 3.91
CA VAL A 106 -11.25 35.41 3.23
C VAL A 106 -10.36 34.22 3.59
N ILE A 107 -10.95 33.20 4.22
CA ILE A 107 -10.29 31.96 4.64
C ILE A 107 -10.73 30.75 3.82
N GLY A 108 -11.75 30.91 2.97
CA GLY A 108 -12.25 29.84 2.12
C GLY A 108 -13.41 30.31 1.25
N TYR A 109 -13.99 29.35 0.52
CA TYR A 109 -15.09 29.59 -0.41
C TYR A 109 -16.12 28.48 -0.29
N SER A 110 -17.40 28.84 -0.33
CA SER A 110 -18.53 27.90 -0.49
C SER A 110 -19.13 28.03 -1.89
N PHE A 111 -19.70 26.93 -2.36
CA PHE A 111 -20.26 26.77 -3.70
C PHE A 111 -21.62 26.09 -3.60
N LYS A 112 -22.54 26.42 -4.51
CA LYS A 112 -23.84 25.78 -4.61
C LYS A 112 -23.85 24.80 -5.78
N ALA A 113 -24.68 23.77 -5.69
CA ALA A 113 -24.75 22.73 -6.71
C ALA A 113 -25.22 23.33 -8.04
N GLU A 114 -26.20 24.23 -8.00
CA GLU A 114 -26.78 24.92 -9.16
C GLU A 114 -25.80 25.85 -9.90
N ASP A 115 -24.71 26.26 -9.25
CA ASP A 115 -23.69 27.11 -9.87
C ASP A 115 -22.61 26.28 -10.59
N ARG A 116 -22.69 24.94 -10.56
CA ARG A 116 -21.70 24.06 -11.18
C ARG A 116 -21.77 24.17 -12.70
N TRP A 117 -20.62 24.45 -13.31
CA TRP A 117 -20.48 24.51 -14.77
C TRP A 117 -20.27 23.12 -15.37
N ASP A 118 -21.03 22.82 -16.41
CA ASP A 118 -20.95 21.59 -17.18
C ASP A 118 -20.27 21.80 -18.54
N PHE A 119 -19.10 21.22 -18.70
CA PHE A 119 -18.37 21.34 -19.97
C PHE A 119 -18.98 20.54 -21.13
N ASP A 120 -19.89 19.60 -20.84
CA ASP A 120 -20.53 18.73 -21.83
C ASP A 120 -21.91 19.25 -22.26
N GLU A 121 -22.52 20.14 -21.50
CA GLU A 121 -23.88 20.66 -21.74
C GLU A 121 -23.93 22.20 -21.82
N ASP A 122 -23.18 22.92 -20.98
CA ASP A 122 -23.33 24.38 -20.90
C ASP A 122 -22.68 25.10 -22.08
N ARG A 123 -23.28 26.24 -22.43
CA ARG A 123 -22.85 27.11 -23.53
C ARG A 123 -22.59 28.52 -23.03
N VAL A 124 -21.50 29.13 -23.50
CA VAL A 124 -21.20 30.52 -23.16
C VAL A 124 -22.17 31.47 -23.86
N GLN A 125 -22.79 32.38 -23.10
CA GLN A 125 -23.75 33.36 -23.64
C GLN A 125 -23.22 34.80 -23.59
N GLU A 126 -22.34 35.10 -22.63
CA GLU A 126 -21.73 36.40 -22.38
C GLU A 126 -20.43 36.23 -21.57
N ASP A 127 -19.80 37.35 -21.21
CA ASP A 127 -18.63 37.36 -20.33
C ASP A 127 -18.93 36.69 -18.99
N MET A 128 -18.09 35.74 -18.57
CA MET A 128 -18.29 34.99 -17.33
C MET A 128 -16.98 34.64 -16.62
N THR A 129 -17.10 34.26 -15.35
CA THR A 129 -15.99 33.71 -14.58
C THR A 129 -16.34 32.31 -14.07
N LEU A 130 -15.42 31.38 -14.25
CA LEU A 130 -15.45 30.04 -13.68
C LEU A 130 -14.44 29.98 -12.54
N TYR A 131 -14.90 29.56 -11.37
CA TYR A 131 -14.15 29.45 -10.13
C TYR A 131 -13.84 27.98 -9.81
N ALA A 132 -12.57 27.64 -9.61
CA ALA A 132 -12.16 26.30 -9.22
C ALA A 132 -12.52 25.99 -7.76
N ARG A 133 -13.22 24.88 -7.51
CA ARG A 133 -13.45 24.35 -6.16
C ARG A 133 -12.40 23.29 -5.83
N TRP A 134 -11.75 23.46 -4.69
CA TRP A 134 -10.66 22.58 -4.23
C TRP A 134 -11.05 21.80 -2.99
N ILE A 135 -10.81 20.50 -3.00
CA ILE A 135 -11.02 19.60 -1.86
C ILE A 135 -9.68 19.04 -1.41
N PRO A 136 -9.36 19.04 -0.10
CA PRO A 136 -8.11 18.48 0.39
C PRO A 136 -7.90 17.04 -0.10
N GLN A 137 -6.70 16.75 -0.58
CA GLN A 137 -6.30 15.42 -1.01
C GLN A 137 -6.23 14.49 0.22
N ALA A 138 -6.94 13.36 0.15
CA ALA A 138 -6.86 12.31 1.17
C ALA A 138 -5.41 11.86 1.35
N LYS A 139 -4.96 11.77 2.61
CA LYS A 139 -3.62 11.36 2.99
C LYS A 139 -3.66 10.32 4.10
N VAL A 140 -2.64 9.45 4.09
CA VAL A 140 -2.34 8.56 5.20
C VAL A 140 -0.98 8.91 5.79
N GLU A 141 -0.92 8.98 7.10
CA GLU A 141 0.30 9.19 7.88
C GLU A 141 0.65 7.92 8.65
N TYR A 142 1.92 7.53 8.58
CA TYR A 142 2.49 6.43 9.34
C TYR A 142 3.33 7.04 10.46
N ILE A 143 2.88 6.88 11.69
CA ILE A 143 3.38 7.61 12.85
C ILE A 143 4.08 6.64 13.80
N ASP A 144 5.25 7.00 14.29
CA ASP A 144 5.89 6.26 15.40
C ASP A 144 4.98 6.35 16.64
N ALA A 145 4.48 5.21 17.10
CA ALA A 145 3.52 5.12 18.18
C ALA A 145 4.04 5.71 19.51
N GLU A 146 5.35 5.61 19.74
CA GLU A 146 5.99 6.10 20.97
C GLU A 146 6.19 7.61 20.92
N THR A 147 6.77 8.13 19.82
CA THR A 147 7.18 9.54 19.74
C THR A 147 6.09 10.46 19.18
N GLY A 148 5.12 9.93 18.44
CA GLY A 148 4.15 10.71 17.67
C GLY A 148 4.72 11.35 16.40
N GLU A 149 5.94 10.99 16.00
CA GLU A 149 6.60 11.53 14.81
C GLU A 149 6.05 10.87 13.53
N VAL A 150 5.67 11.68 12.55
CA VAL A 150 5.30 11.19 11.21
C VAL A 150 6.54 10.66 10.51
N LYS A 151 6.63 9.33 10.35
CA LYS A 151 7.75 8.64 9.69
C LYS A 151 7.59 8.57 8.19
N PHE A 152 6.35 8.51 7.72
CA PHE A 152 6.04 8.45 6.30
C PHE A 152 4.63 8.98 6.06
N SER A 153 4.41 9.66 4.94
CA SER A 153 3.08 10.12 4.54
C SER A 153 2.91 9.97 3.04
N LYS A 154 1.69 9.66 2.58
CA LYS A 154 1.37 9.64 1.16
C LYS A 154 -0.07 10.02 0.89
N ASN A 155 -0.32 10.50 -0.33
CA ASN A 155 -1.67 10.66 -0.85
C ASN A 155 -2.30 9.28 -1.07
N ILE A 156 -3.60 9.18 -0.78
CA ILE A 156 -4.41 8.01 -1.03
C ILE A 156 -5.10 8.17 -2.38
N THR A 157 -4.89 7.20 -3.27
CA THR A 157 -5.54 7.11 -4.58
C THR A 157 -5.91 5.65 -4.87
N SER A 158 -6.72 5.40 -5.90
CA SER A 158 -7.04 4.02 -6.32
C SER A 158 -5.80 3.17 -6.63
N GLY A 159 -4.73 3.79 -7.16
CA GLY A 159 -3.45 3.12 -7.43
C GLY A 159 -2.47 3.08 -6.25
N SER A 160 -2.79 3.78 -5.16
CA SER A 160 -1.94 3.86 -3.96
C SER A 160 -2.81 3.83 -2.69
N PRO A 161 -3.48 2.70 -2.40
CA PRO A 161 -4.31 2.55 -1.21
C PRO A 161 -3.48 2.52 0.08
N ILE A 162 -4.13 2.61 1.23
CA ILE A 162 -3.48 2.41 2.53
C ILE A 162 -3.04 0.95 2.61
N GLN A 163 -1.75 0.71 2.85
CA GLN A 163 -1.15 -0.63 2.81
C GLN A 163 0.08 -0.71 3.71
N PRO A 164 0.56 -1.91 4.07
CA PRO A 164 1.88 -2.05 4.69
C PRO A 164 2.95 -1.38 3.84
N LEU A 165 3.94 -0.76 4.49
CA LEU A 165 5.03 -0.13 3.78
C LEU A 165 5.87 -1.19 3.06
N SER A 166 6.41 -0.82 1.89
CA SER A 166 7.34 -1.71 1.20
C SER A 166 8.60 -1.89 2.06
N GLY A 167 9.30 -3.02 1.91
CA GLY A 167 10.55 -3.24 2.64
C GLY A 167 11.61 -2.16 2.40
N ALA A 168 11.55 -1.43 1.27
CA ALA A 168 12.40 -0.26 1.03
C ALA A 168 12.00 0.95 1.89
N ALA A 169 10.70 1.23 2.02
CA ALA A 169 10.20 2.29 2.89
C ALA A 169 10.41 1.95 4.38
N GLU A 170 10.20 0.69 4.79
CA GLU A 170 10.47 0.22 6.15
C GLU A 170 11.94 0.44 6.56
N ARG A 171 12.89 0.25 5.64
CA ARG A 171 14.31 0.54 5.90
C ARG A 171 14.60 2.02 6.13
N LEU A 172 13.86 2.92 5.48
CA LEU A 172 14.06 4.37 5.64
C LEU A 172 13.53 4.89 6.97
N ILE A 173 12.56 4.19 7.57
CA ILE A 173 11.97 4.54 8.85
C ILE A 173 12.53 3.72 10.02
N ALA A 174 13.48 2.83 9.76
CA ALA A 174 14.08 1.96 10.77
C ALA A 174 14.72 2.78 11.90
N LYS A 175 14.50 2.33 13.14
CA LYS A 175 15.03 2.96 14.36
C LYS A 175 16.21 2.14 14.88
N SER A 176 17.39 2.76 14.96
CA SER A 176 18.61 2.06 15.39
C SER A 176 18.47 1.47 16.79
N GLY A 177 18.80 0.18 16.94
CA GLY A 177 18.63 -0.55 18.19
C GLY A 177 17.17 -0.93 18.50
N TYR A 178 16.27 -0.88 17.50
CA TYR A 178 14.88 -1.31 17.62
C TYR A 178 14.51 -2.20 16.43
N THR A 179 13.52 -3.06 16.68
CA THR A 179 12.89 -3.92 15.68
C THR A 179 11.49 -3.40 15.37
N PHE A 180 11.15 -3.33 14.09
CA PHE A 180 9.79 -3.01 13.68
C PHE A 180 8.85 -4.17 14.00
N HIS A 181 7.87 -3.93 14.87
CA HIS A 181 6.96 -4.95 15.36
C HIS A 181 5.71 -5.09 14.47
N GLY A 182 5.08 -3.96 14.12
CA GLY A 182 3.91 -3.97 13.24
C GLY A 182 3.15 -2.65 13.14
N TYR A 183 1.99 -2.72 12.49
CA TYR A 183 1.07 -1.61 12.20
C TYR A 183 -0.19 -1.70 13.06
N TYR A 184 -0.60 -0.58 13.65
CA TYR A 184 -1.69 -0.50 14.63
C TYR A 184 -2.64 0.66 14.33
N ALA A 185 -3.91 0.51 14.72
CA ALA A 185 -4.95 1.53 14.61
C ALA A 185 -4.96 2.51 15.79
N ASP A 186 -4.34 2.13 16.91
CA ASP A 186 -4.22 2.89 18.14
C ASP A 186 -2.76 3.16 18.50
N LYS A 187 -2.53 4.25 19.26
CA LYS A 187 -1.19 4.65 19.69
C LYS A 187 -0.60 3.66 20.69
N GLU A 188 -1.43 2.98 21.46
CA GLU A 188 -1.03 2.01 22.48
C GLU A 188 -0.54 0.69 21.83
N GLY A 189 -0.81 0.51 20.54
CA GLY A 189 -0.42 -0.65 19.77
C GLY A 189 -1.08 -1.93 20.28
N THR A 190 -2.38 -1.84 20.57
CA THR A 190 -3.22 -2.93 21.08
C THR A 190 -4.19 -3.47 20.03
N ILE A 191 -4.52 -2.67 19.01
CA ILE A 191 -5.44 -2.98 17.93
C ILE A 191 -4.64 -3.02 16.62
N PRO A 192 -4.36 -4.20 16.05
CA PRO A 192 -3.70 -4.31 14.76
C PRO A 192 -4.45 -3.53 13.67
N TYR A 193 -3.72 -2.87 12.78
CA TYR A 193 -4.34 -2.09 11.72
C TYR A 193 -4.98 -3.00 10.65
N ASN A 194 -6.25 -2.76 10.33
CA ASN A 194 -6.95 -3.47 9.27
C ASN A 194 -6.88 -2.71 7.94
N PHE A 195 -5.94 -3.08 7.08
CA PHE A 195 -5.74 -2.45 5.77
C PHE A 195 -6.90 -2.65 4.78
N SER A 196 -7.84 -3.55 5.06
CA SER A 196 -9.01 -3.77 4.21
C SER A 196 -10.24 -2.96 4.60
N GLU A 197 -10.20 -2.25 5.74
CA GLU A 197 -11.35 -1.48 6.23
C GLU A 197 -11.62 -0.25 5.36
N TYR A 198 -10.56 0.43 4.90
CA TYR A 198 -10.69 1.62 4.08
C TYR A 198 -10.70 1.27 2.58
N VAL A 199 -11.79 1.60 1.90
CA VAL A 199 -11.92 1.52 0.45
C VAL A 199 -11.96 2.93 -0.13
N HIS A 200 -10.94 3.27 -0.91
CA HIS A 200 -10.87 4.57 -1.56
C HIS A 200 -11.98 4.72 -2.62
N ARG A 201 -12.55 5.92 -2.71
CA ARG A 201 -13.39 6.35 -3.83
C ARG A 201 -12.83 7.66 -4.37
N GLU A 202 -12.78 7.78 -5.68
CA GLU A 202 -12.37 9.02 -6.34
C GLU A 202 -13.32 10.16 -5.97
N LEU A 203 -12.80 11.38 -5.94
CA LEU A 203 -13.58 12.56 -5.54
C LEU A 203 -14.77 12.81 -6.48
N ILE A 204 -14.53 12.67 -7.79
CA ILE A 204 -15.50 12.97 -8.83
C ILE A 204 -15.79 11.69 -9.62
N PRO A 205 -17.07 11.25 -9.69
CA PRO A 205 -17.44 10.11 -10.50
C PRO A 205 -17.25 10.42 -11.98
N SER A 206 -16.99 9.38 -12.77
CA SER A 206 -16.91 9.49 -14.22
C SER A 206 -18.27 9.78 -14.83
N ASN A 207 -18.29 10.43 -16.00
CA ASN A 207 -19.55 10.66 -16.73
C ASN A 207 -20.30 9.36 -17.04
N ALA A 208 -19.58 8.25 -17.27
CA ALA A 208 -20.19 6.95 -17.48
C ALA A 208 -20.97 6.44 -16.25
N GLU A 209 -20.42 6.61 -15.05
CA GLU A 209 -21.10 6.25 -13.79
C GLU A 209 -22.32 7.13 -13.54
N ILE A 210 -22.18 8.44 -13.76
CA ILE A 210 -23.27 9.42 -13.60
C ILE A 210 -24.43 9.09 -14.53
N TYR A 211 -24.18 8.93 -15.83
CA TYR A 211 -25.25 8.65 -16.79
C TYR A 211 -25.84 7.25 -16.64
N ALA A 212 -25.08 6.28 -16.13
CA ALA A 212 -25.63 4.99 -15.73
C ALA A 212 -26.63 5.13 -14.57
N GLN A 213 -26.32 5.96 -13.56
CA GLN A 213 -27.23 6.25 -12.45
C GLN A 213 -28.44 7.06 -12.91
N LEU A 214 -28.25 8.14 -13.67
CA LEU A 214 -29.36 8.95 -14.20
C LEU A 214 -30.28 8.12 -15.09
N HIS A 215 -29.76 7.20 -15.91
CA HIS A 215 -30.58 6.26 -16.68
C HIS A 215 -31.43 5.34 -15.79
N GLN A 216 -30.91 4.89 -14.65
CA GLN A 216 -31.67 4.08 -13.70
C GLN A 216 -32.75 4.90 -12.98
N GLU A 217 -32.48 6.17 -12.66
CA GLU A 217 -33.41 7.07 -11.97
C GLU A 217 -34.48 7.65 -12.92
N PHE A 218 -34.14 7.89 -14.19
CA PHE A 218 -35.01 8.48 -15.21
C PHE A 218 -35.11 7.62 -16.48
N PRO A 219 -35.47 6.33 -16.40
CA PRO A 219 -35.46 5.41 -17.55
C PRO A 219 -36.45 5.81 -18.66
N GLN A 220 -37.48 6.60 -18.33
CA GLN A 220 -38.44 7.13 -19.28
C GLN A 220 -37.90 8.28 -20.14
N TYR A 221 -36.87 8.98 -19.66
CA TYR A 221 -36.30 10.15 -20.32
C TYR A 221 -34.89 9.91 -20.84
N ILE A 222 -34.15 8.94 -20.31
CA ILE A 222 -32.77 8.64 -20.72
C ILE A 222 -32.73 7.22 -21.25
N LYS A 223 -32.47 7.04 -22.55
CA LYS A 223 -32.38 5.73 -23.21
C LYS A 223 -30.95 5.42 -23.61
N LYS A 224 -30.63 4.12 -23.68
CA LYS A 224 -29.36 3.68 -24.28
C LYS A 224 -29.45 3.71 -25.79
N ILE A 225 -28.43 4.29 -26.41
CA ILE A 225 -28.27 4.33 -27.87
C ILE A 225 -26.90 3.75 -28.25
N ASN A 226 -26.78 3.35 -29.52
CA ASN A 226 -25.49 3.04 -30.12
C ASN A 226 -25.05 4.23 -30.96
N TYR A 227 -24.23 5.11 -30.40
CA TYR A 227 -23.74 6.28 -31.11
C TYR A 227 -22.75 5.87 -32.21
N VAL A 228 -23.01 6.33 -33.42
CA VAL A 228 -22.13 6.18 -34.57
C VAL A 228 -21.60 7.57 -34.91
N ALA A 229 -20.29 7.74 -34.84
CA ALA A 229 -19.68 9.00 -35.23
C ALA A 229 -19.87 9.21 -36.75
N PRO A 230 -20.18 10.45 -37.20
CA PRO A 230 -20.19 10.77 -38.61
C PRO A 230 -18.81 10.51 -39.23
N SER A 231 -18.77 10.17 -40.52
CA SER A 231 -17.51 9.93 -41.22
C SER A 231 -16.71 11.22 -41.37
N ASP A 232 -15.37 11.14 -41.35
CA ASP A 232 -14.49 12.32 -41.47
C ASP A 232 -14.66 13.07 -42.82
N ASP A 233 -15.31 12.44 -43.80
CA ASP A 233 -15.56 12.96 -45.15
C ASP A 233 -16.96 13.60 -45.30
N GLU A 234 -17.83 13.53 -44.28
CA GLU A 234 -19.18 14.13 -44.29
C GLU A 234 -19.19 15.51 -43.63
N GLU A 235 -19.57 16.55 -44.40
CA GLU A 235 -19.88 17.87 -43.84
C GLU A 235 -21.08 17.74 -42.89
N VAL A 236 -20.81 17.91 -41.59
CA VAL A 236 -21.86 17.99 -40.57
C VAL A 236 -22.67 19.25 -40.87
N ASP A 237 -23.96 19.08 -41.13
CA ASP A 237 -24.89 20.19 -41.34
C ASP A 237 -24.80 21.17 -40.15
N PRO A 238 -24.45 22.45 -40.37
CA PRO A 238 -24.29 23.43 -39.31
C PRO A 238 -25.59 23.72 -38.54
N GLU A 239 -26.75 23.28 -39.04
CA GLU A 239 -28.04 23.37 -38.35
C GLU A 239 -28.31 22.17 -37.41
N ILE A 240 -27.44 21.16 -37.38
CA ILE A 240 -27.59 20.01 -36.46
C ILE A 240 -27.47 20.46 -35.01
N ASP A 241 -28.49 20.15 -34.21
CA ASP A 241 -28.44 20.33 -32.78
C ASP A 241 -27.39 19.39 -32.17
N THR A 242 -26.37 19.99 -31.56
CA THR A 242 -25.26 19.28 -30.92
C THR A 242 -25.33 19.36 -29.40
N SER A 243 -26.45 19.82 -28.83
CA SER A 243 -26.65 20.01 -27.38
C SER A 243 -26.32 18.75 -26.58
N ASP A 244 -26.72 17.58 -27.09
CA ASP A 244 -26.57 16.29 -26.41
C ASP A 244 -25.39 15.46 -26.96
N LEU A 245 -24.47 16.05 -27.74
CA LEU A 245 -23.40 15.33 -28.43
C LEU A 245 -22.54 14.47 -27.50
N PHE A 246 -22.14 15.01 -26.35
CA PHE A 246 -21.29 14.30 -25.39
C PHE A 246 -22.05 13.19 -24.66
N ILE A 247 -23.34 13.39 -24.41
CA ILE A 247 -24.24 12.39 -23.82
C ILE A 247 -24.43 11.22 -24.79
N ASN A 248 -24.67 11.54 -26.06
CA ASN A 248 -24.80 10.57 -27.15
C ASN A 248 -23.52 9.74 -27.29
N LYS A 249 -22.34 10.37 -27.24
CA LYS A 249 -21.03 9.68 -27.24
C LYS A 249 -20.85 8.72 -26.06
N LEU A 250 -21.49 8.96 -24.93
CA LEU A 250 -21.51 8.06 -23.76
C LEU A 250 -22.51 6.89 -23.93
N GLY A 251 -23.27 6.86 -25.03
CA GLY A 251 -24.25 5.84 -25.34
C GLY A 251 -25.64 6.09 -24.76
N TYR A 252 -25.96 7.35 -24.44
CA TYR A 252 -27.26 7.74 -23.89
C TYR A 252 -27.92 8.85 -24.70
N GLU A 253 -29.24 8.85 -24.77
CA GLU A 253 -30.05 9.90 -25.40
C GLU A 253 -31.09 10.41 -24.40
N ILE A 254 -31.18 11.73 -24.24
CA ILE A 254 -32.28 12.36 -23.50
C ILE A 254 -33.45 12.55 -24.48
N THR A 255 -34.54 11.80 -24.30
CA THR A 255 -35.63 11.71 -25.27
C THR A 255 -36.74 12.76 -25.05
N THR A 256 -36.41 13.91 -24.45
CA THR A 256 -37.38 14.94 -24.09
C THR A 256 -36.80 16.33 -24.28
N ASP A 257 -37.59 17.24 -24.85
CA ASP A 257 -37.24 18.66 -25.02
C ASP A 257 -37.97 19.56 -24.02
N ASP A 258 -38.75 18.99 -23.10
CA ASP A 258 -39.40 19.72 -22.01
C ASP A 258 -38.32 20.37 -21.11
N PRO A 259 -38.24 21.72 -21.06
CA PRO A 259 -37.23 22.42 -20.29
C PRO A 259 -37.28 22.10 -18.80
N ALA A 260 -38.46 21.85 -18.23
CA ALA A 260 -38.61 21.54 -16.81
C ALA A 260 -38.04 20.15 -16.48
N VAL A 261 -38.17 19.20 -17.40
CA VAL A 261 -37.62 17.85 -17.24
C VAL A 261 -36.09 17.88 -17.43
N ARG A 262 -35.59 18.64 -18.41
CA ARG A 262 -34.14 18.80 -18.61
C ARG A 262 -33.48 19.46 -17.39
N GLU A 263 -34.08 20.51 -16.84
CA GLU A 263 -33.61 21.17 -15.62
C GLU A 263 -33.62 20.22 -14.40
N MET A 264 -34.65 19.37 -14.28
CA MET A 264 -34.70 18.36 -13.23
C MET A 264 -33.54 17.33 -13.35
N ILE A 265 -33.26 16.84 -14.56
CA ILE A 265 -32.14 15.91 -14.80
C ILE A 265 -30.80 16.59 -14.52
N ARG A 266 -30.63 17.85 -14.97
CA ARG A 266 -29.47 18.70 -14.71
C ARG A 266 -29.22 18.85 -13.21
N LYS A 267 -30.24 19.26 -12.46
CA LYS A 267 -30.17 19.41 -11.01
C LYS A 267 -29.76 18.10 -10.33
N ARG A 268 -30.34 16.97 -10.75
CA ARG A 268 -29.98 15.67 -10.17
C ARG A 268 -28.52 15.29 -10.47
N LYS A 269 -28.01 15.61 -11.66
CA LYS A 269 -26.60 15.43 -12.01
C LYS A 269 -25.69 16.24 -11.09
N ASP A 270 -26.02 17.49 -10.79
CA ASP A 270 -25.25 18.33 -9.87
C ASP A 270 -25.31 17.82 -8.43
N GLU A 271 -26.46 17.32 -7.98
CA GLU A 271 -26.61 16.65 -6.67
C GLU A 271 -25.72 15.41 -6.54
N ILE A 272 -25.62 14.58 -7.60
CA ILE A 272 -24.73 13.40 -7.61
C ILE A 272 -23.27 13.82 -7.39
N TYR A 273 -22.81 14.92 -8.01
CA TYR A 273 -21.46 15.44 -7.78
C TYR A 273 -21.27 15.90 -6.32
N GLU A 274 -22.23 16.62 -5.74
CA GLU A 274 -22.14 17.07 -4.35
C GLU A 274 -22.18 15.91 -3.35
N GLU A 275 -23.01 14.90 -3.58
CA GLU A 275 -23.06 13.67 -2.78
C GLU A 275 -21.70 12.95 -2.79
N ALA A 276 -21.06 12.84 -3.97
CA ALA A 276 -19.73 12.25 -4.10
C ALA A 276 -18.65 13.07 -3.38
N ILE A 277 -18.65 14.40 -3.54
CA ILE A 277 -17.73 15.30 -2.85
C ILE A 277 -17.89 15.17 -1.32
N GLN A 278 -19.12 15.18 -0.82
CA GLN A 278 -19.39 15.08 0.62
C GLN A 278 -19.00 13.71 1.17
N TYR A 279 -19.31 12.63 0.43
CA TYR A 279 -18.85 11.29 0.80
C TYR A 279 -17.32 11.26 0.89
N TYR A 280 -16.62 11.81 -0.09
CA TYR A 280 -15.16 11.86 -0.08
C TYR A 280 -14.65 12.59 1.16
N ILE A 281 -15.12 13.81 1.43
CA ILE A 281 -14.71 14.63 2.58
C ILE A 281 -14.94 13.88 3.91
N ASN A 282 -16.10 13.27 4.07
CA ASN A 282 -16.47 12.56 5.30
C ASN A 282 -15.62 11.29 5.53
N ASN A 283 -15.06 10.71 4.46
CA ASN A 283 -14.31 9.45 4.54
C ASN A 283 -12.80 9.64 4.34
N SER A 284 -12.33 10.81 3.92
CA SER A 284 -10.92 11.11 3.64
C SER A 284 -10.16 11.73 4.80
N SER A 285 -10.83 12.04 5.92
CA SER A 285 -10.20 12.67 7.09
C SER A 285 -9.04 11.84 7.64
N ASP A 286 -7.95 12.54 7.98
CA ASP A 286 -6.66 12.09 8.53
C ASP A 286 -6.59 10.61 8.90
N LYS A 287 -6.11 9.80 7.95
CA LYS A 287 -5.89 8.37 8.18
C LYS A 287 -4.53 8.19 8.83
N VAL A 288 -4.50 7.61 10.01
CA VAL A 288 -3.27 7.36 10.76
C VAL A 288 -3.03 5.87 10.90
N VAL A 289 -1.80 5.45 10.68
CA VAL A 289 -1.30 4.10 10.94
C VAL A 289 -0.16 4.23 11.96
N TYR A 290 -0.32 3.64 13.14
CA TYR A 290 0.71 3.66 14.17
C TYR A 290 1.73 2.54 13.94
N LEU A 291 3.01 2.91 13.97
CA LEU A 291 4.15 2.02 13.82
C LEU A 291 4.68 1.68 15.21
N LYS A 292 4.66 0.40 15.56
CA LYS A 292 5.23 -0.07 16.83
C LYS A 292 6.64 -0.59 16.62
N TYR A 293 7.55 -0.10 17.45
CA TYR A 293 8.93 -0.56 17.53
C TYR A 293 9.19 -1.19 18.89
N GLU A 294 9.96 -2.27 18.91
CA GLU A 294 10.42 -2.91 20.13
C GLU A 294 11.92 -2.73 20.28
N LYS A 295 12.38 -2.41 21.48
CA LYS A 295 13.81 -2.22 21.74
C LYS A 295 14.56 -3.53 21.54
N GLY A 296 15.71 -3.44 20.87
CA GLY A 296 16.62 -4.54 20.55
C GLY A 296 16.61 -4.87 19.05
N SER A 297 17.72 -5.45 18.59
CA SER A 297 17.89 -5.89 17.20
C SER A 297 17.46 -7.34 17.04
N TYR A 298 16.25 -7.59 16.58
CA TYR A 298 15.68 -8.92 16.43
C TYR A 298 15.32 -9.20 14.98
N VAL A 299 15.57 -10.42 14.54
CA VAL A 299 14.99 -10.93 13.30
C VAL A 299 13.56 -11.38 13.58
N LYS A 300 12.58 -10.75 12.95
CA LYS A 300 11.19 -11.23 12.96
C LYS A 300 11.08 -12.47 12.08
N VAL A 301 10.63 -13.58 12.66
CA VAL A 301 10.49 -14.87 11.99
C VAL A 301 8.99 -15.15 11.79
N SER A 302 8.53 -14.93 10.56
CA SER A 302 7.16 -15.20 10.11
C SER A 302 7.04 -16.46 9.28
N SER A 303 8.17 -16.92 8.73
CA SER A 303 8.32 -18.16 7.96
C SER A 303 9.75 -18.69 8.09
N PRO A 304 10.03 -19.95 7.72
CA PRO A 304 11.39 -20.48 7.72
C PRO A 304 12.38 -19.68 6.86
N GLU A 305 11.92 -19.03 5.79
CA GLU A 305 12.78 -18.21 4.92
C GLU A 305 13.42 -17.03 5.67
N ASP A 306 12.87 -16.62 6.80
CA ASP A 306 13.44 -15.55 7.64
C ASP A 306 14.73 -15.97 8.36
N LEU A 307 14.96 -17.29 8.50
CA LEU A 307 16.17 -17.87 9.10
C LEU A 307 17.27 -18.20 8.07
N LYS A 308 17.05 -17.86 6.81
CA LYS A 308 17.94 -18.26 5.72
C LYS A 308 19.25 -17.46 5.71
N GLN A 309 20.36 -18.16 5.63
CA GLN A 309 21.71 -17.62 5.50
C GLN A 309 22.44 -18.33 4.36
N GLY A 310 22.54 -17.63 3.22
CA GLY A 310 22.97 -18.25 1.97
C GLY A 310 22.05 -19.41 1.58
N SER A 311 22.58 -20.64 1.58
CA SER A 311 21.83 -21.86 1.28
C SER A 311 21.31 -22.61 2.51
N ARG A 312 21.55 -22.09 3.72
CA ARG A 312 21.32 -22.78 5.01
C ARG A 312 20.23 -22.07 5.80
N TYR A 313 19.62 -22.77 6.75
CA TYR A 313 18.64 -22.20 7.68
C TYR A 313 19.11 -22.43 9.09
N SER A 314 19.31 -21.38 9.87
CA SER A 314 19.81 -21.49 11.24
C SER A 314 19.52 -20.26 12.09
N PHE A 315 19.59 -20.42 13.41
CA PHE A 315 19.58 -19.34 14.37
C PHE A 315 21.02 -18.98 14.72
N SER A 316 21.64 -17.98 14.09
CA SER A 316 23.10 -17.80 14.12
C SER A 316 23.59 -16.45 14.66
N GLY A 317 22.75 -15.72 15.38
CA GLY A 317 23.13 -14.45 16.03
C GLY A 317 23.42 -13.31 15.04
N VAL A 318 23.15 -13.53 13.75
CA VAL A 318 23.20 -12.50 12.71
C VAL A 318 21.94 -12.53 11.83
N ASP A 319 21.63 -11.42 11.18
CA ASP A 319 20.57 -11.31 10.17
C ASP A 319 21.01 -11.90 8.81
N LYS A 320 20.12 -11.82 7.80
CA LYS A 320 20.39 -12.30 6.42
C LYS A 320 21.58 -11.61 5.74
N SER A 321 21.92 -10.40 6.20
CA SER A 321 23.03 -9.59 5.70
C SER A 321 24.32 -9.81 6.49
N GLY A 322 24.30 -10.64 7.54
CA GLY A 322 25.43 -10.91 8.42
C GLY A 322 25.62 -9.87 9.52
N ASN A 323 24.67 -8.97 9.75
CA ASN A 323 24.76 -8.01 10.85
C ASN A 323 24.40 -8.69 12.17
N PRO A 324 25.11 -8.41 13.27
CA PRO A 324 24.75 -8.93 14.59
C PRO A 324 23.33 -8.59 15.00
N VAL A 325 22.64 -9.58 15.57
CA VAL A 325 21.30 -9.43 16.16
C VAL A 325 21.31 -9.92 17.60
N GLU A 326 20.49 -9.31 18.43
CA GLU A 326 20.22 -9.75 19.81
C GLU A 326 19.42 -11.05 19.83
N GLY A 327 18.68 -11.35 18.76
CA GLY A 327 18.07 -12.66 18.58
C GLY A 327 16.89 -12.68 17.60
N TYR A 328 15.85 -13.42 17.95
CA TYR A 328 14.72 -13.72 17.07
C TYR A 328 13.38 -13.54 17.77
N VAL A 329 12.40 -12.99 17.05
CA VAL A 329 11.00 -12.84 17.52
C VAL A 329 10.11 -13.66 16.59
N ILE A 330 9.44 -14.66 17.13
CA ILE A 330 8.52 -15.51 16.36
C ILE A 330 7.19 -14.77 16.21
N ALA A 331 6.69 -14.72 14.98
CA ALA A 331 5.51 -13.96 14.61
C ALA A 331 4.32 -14.83 14.17
N ASN A 332 4.56 -16.11 13.89
CA ASN A 332 3.57 -17.12 13.50
C ASN A 332 4.04 -18.50 13.95
N ASP A 333 3.16 -19.51 13.90
CA ASP A 333 3.60 -20.90 13.92
C ASP A 333 4.49 -21.21 12.69
N ILE A 334 5.65 -21.82 12.92
CA ILE A 334 6.66 -22.06 11.88
C ILE A 334 6.80 -23.57 11.65
N ASP A 335 6.51 -24.02 10.44
CA ASP A 335 6.66 -25.43 10.03
C ASP A 335 7.99 -25.67 9.28
N PHE A 336 8.83 -26.55 9.83
CA PHE A 336 10.11 -26.94 9.25
C PHE A 336 10.06 -28.25 8.43
N SER A 337 8.88 -28.82 8.16
CA SER A 337 8.73 -30.10 7.44
C SER A 337 9.44 -30.18 6.08
N LYS A 338 9.63 -29.04 5.40
CA LYS A 338 10.25 -28.94 4.07
C LYS A 338 11.69 -28.42 4.10
N ILE A 339 12.21 -28.07 5.26
CA ILE A 339 13.50 -27.38 5.42
C ILE A 339 14.36 -28.11 6.44
N VAL A 340 15.66 -28.16 6.17
CA VAL A 340 16.64 -28.67 7.13
C VAL A 340 17.22 -27.49 7.90
N LEU A 341 16.98 -27.45 9.21
CA LEU A 341 17.67 -26.54 10.12
C LEU A 341 19.08 -27.06 10.37
N GLU A 342 20.08 -26.25 10.05
CA GLU A 342 21.48 -26.55 10.36
C GLU A 342 21.81 -26.07 11.78
N PRO A 343 22.45 -26.92 12.60
CA PRO A 343 22.84 -26.52 13.95
C PRO A 343 23.85 -25.37 13.92
N SER A 344 23.61 -24.35 14.74
CA SER A 344 24.59 -23.28 14.94
C SER A 344 25.71 -23.73 15.87
N GLU A 345 26.96 -23.30 15.59
CA GLU A 345 28.12 -23.66 16.42
C GLU A 345 27.98 -23.16 17.86
N SER A 346 27.46 -21.94 18.04
CA SER A 346 27.10 -21.37 19.33
C SER A 346 26.01 -20.33 19.15
N PHE A 347 25.16 -20.14 20.15
CA PHE A 347 24.16 -19.07 20.20
C PHE A 347 24.04 -18.51 21.61
N SER A 348 24.03 -17.17 21.71
CA SER A 348 23.95 -16.41 22.97
C SER A 348 22.83 -15.37 22.97
N GLY A 349 22.01 -15.34 21.92
CA GLY A 349 20.92 -14.38 21.77
C GLY A 349 19.64 -14.80 22.50
N GLU A 350 18.58 -14.04 22.24
CA GLU A 350 17.24 -14.27 22.79
C GLU A 350 16.25 -14.76 21.72
N ILE A 351 15.50 -15.81 21.99
CA ILE A 351 14.40 -16.27 21.14
C ILE A 351 13.09 -16.02 21.88
N ILE A 352 12.31 -15.07 21.37
CA ILE A 352 11.01 -14.65 21.91
C ILE A 352 9.92 -15.34 21.09
N GLY A 353 9.27 -16.33 21.66
CA GLY A 353 8.28 -17.14 20.96
C GLY A 353 6.91 -16.49 20.80
N ASN A 354 6.56 -15.48 21.61
CA ASN A 354 5.24 -14.84 21.61
C ASN A 354 4.06 -15.84 21.72
N GLY A 355 4.29 -17.01 22.33
CA GLY A 355 3.31 -18.09 22.44
C GLY A 355 3.16 -18.97 21.20
N TYR A 356 3.91 -18.70 20.13
CA TYR A 356 3.87 -19.50 18.89
C TYR A 356 4.67 -20.81 19.00
N THR A 357 4.54 -21.63 17.95
CA THR A 357 5.11 -22.98 17.90
C THR A 357 6.11 -23.15 16.75
N LEU A 358 7.27 -23.77 17.03
CA LEU A 358 8.16 -24.32 16.01
C LEU A 358 7.87 -25.81 15.81
N LYS A 359 7.45 -26.20 14.60
CA LYS A 359 6.91 -27.53 14.30
C LYS A 359 7.82 -28.33 13.37
N ASN A 360 7.79 -29.65 13.54
CA ASN A 360 8.32 -30.64 12.60
C ASN A 360 9.83 -30.49 12.32
N ILE A 361 10.61 -30.29 13.38
CA ILE A 361 12.06 -30.18 13.27
C ILE A 361 12.65 -31.59 13.23
N THR A 362 13.43 -31.88 12.19
CA THR A 362 14.12 -33.17 12.05
C THR A 362 15.64 -32.96 12.01
N ILE A 363 16.34 -33.57 12.96
CA ILE A 363 17.81 -33.57 13.04
C ILE A 363 18.30 -34.99 12.79
N ARG A 364 18.97 -35.22 11.64
CA ARG A 364 19.56 -36.52 11.31
C ARG A 364 21.07 -36.41 11.22
N VAL A 365 21.77 -37.21 12.02
CA VAL A 365 23.23 -37.29 12.01
C VAL A 365 23.64 -38.68 11.61
N ASN A 366 24.39 -38.79 10.52
CA ASN A 366 24.92 -40.08 10.03
C ASN A 366 26.45 -39.96 9.89
N SER A 367 27.21 -40.94 10.39
CA SER A 367 28.64 -41.05 10.07
C SER A 367 28.81 -41.48 8.60
N LYS A 368 29.61 -40.75 7.82
CA LYS A 368 30.00 -41.19 6.47
C LYS A 368 31.30 -42.00 6.55
N LYS A 369 31.51 -42.92 5.61
CA LYS A 369 32.71 -43.77 5.54
C LYS A 369 34.04 -43.00 5.46
N ILE A 370 34.00 -41.72 5.08
CA ILE A 370 35.17 -40.85 4.92
C ILE A 370 35.39 -39.92 6.11
N ASP A 371 34.43 -39.86 7.05
CA ASP A 371 34.50 -38.94 8.17
C ASP A 371 35.44 -39.51 9.26
N ASN A 372 36.51 -38.79 9.55
CA ASN A 372 37.40 -39.10 10.69
C ASN A 372 36.90 -38.40 11.96
N ASP A 373 35.62 -38.62 12.27
CA ASP A 373 34.94 -37.98 13.40
C ASP A 373 35.52 -38.48 14.73
N LYS A 374 35.99 -37.54 15.56
CA LYS A 374 36.46 -37.85 16.92
C LYS A 374 35.38 -37.70 17.99
N LYS A 375 34.28 -37.02 17.66
CA LYS A 375 33.08 -36.85 18.48
C LYS A 375 31.94 -36.26 17.63
N LYS A 376 30.70 -36.36 18.10
CA LYS A 376 29.54 -35.63 17.56
C LYS A 376 28.80 -34.87 18.65
N ASP A 377 28.52 -33.60 18.36
CA ASP A 377 27.71 -32.71 19.19
C ASP A 377 26.41 -32.42 18.43
N ILE A 378 25.26 -32.79 18.98
CA ILE A 378 23.97 -32.86 18.28
C ILE A 378 22.90 -32.06 19.05
N GLY A 379 22.17 -31.23 18.32
CA GLY A 379 21.02 -30.46 18.81
C GLY A 379 20.65 -29.38 17.82
N LEU A 380 19.60 -28.61 18.11
CA LEU A 380 19.29 -27.40 17.33
C LEU A 380 20.45 -26.39 17.38
N PHE A 381 21.20 -26.41 18.48
CA PHE A 381 22.44 -25.70 18.70
C PHE A 381 23.53 -26.69 19.11
N LYS A 382 24.79 -26.47 18.75
CA LYS A 382 25.89 -27.22 19.39
C LYS A 382 26.12 -26.71 20.80
N VAL A 383 26.18 -25.39 20.96
CA VAL A 383 26.34 -24.72 22.25
C VAL A 383 25.30 -23.62 22.42
N LEU A 384 24.63 -23.61 23.56
CA LEU A 384 23.91 -22.43 24.06
C LEU A 384 24.74 -21.80 25.18
N ASP A 385 25.08 -20.52 25.04
CA ASP A 385 25.96 -19.81 25.97
C ASP A 385 25.35 -18.46 26.37
N GLY A 386 24.71 -18.41 27.53
CA GLY A 386 23.95 -17.24 27.99
C GLY A 386 22.69 -16.95 27.16
N ALA A 387 22.24 -17.91 26.35
CA ALA A 387 21.04 -17.76 25.53
C ALA A 387 19.78 -17.70 26.39
N ARG A 388 18.77 -16.99 25.88
CA ARG A 388 17.46 -16.83 26.55
C ARG A 388 16.36 -17.28 25.60
N ILE A 389 15.52 -18.22 25.99
CA ILE A 389 14.38 -18.67 25.18
C ILE A 389 13.12 -18.56 26.02
N LYS A 390 12.12 -17.84 25.51
CA LYS A 390 10.87 -17.65 26.25
C LYS A 390 9.61 -17.76 25.41
N ASP A 391 8.53 -18.15 26.07
CA ASP A 391 7.17 -18.16 25.52
C ASP A 391 7.07 -18.93 24.20
N LEU A 392 7.67 -20.12 24.13
CA LEU A 392 7.82 -20.88 22.89
C LEU A 392 7.45 -22.34 23.07
N THR A 393 6.71 -22.88 22.10
CA THR A 393 6.46 -24.33 22.01
C THR A 393 7.29 -24.95 20.89
N PHE A 394 7.92 -26.07 21.18
CA PHE A 394 8.53 -26.96 20.19
C PHE A 394 7.64 -28.18 20.02
N GLU A 395 7.21 -28.46 18.80
CA GLU A 395 6.30 -29.57 18.50
C GLU A 395 6.90 -30.49 17.43
N ASN A 396 6.81 -31.81 17.65
CA ASN A 396 7.24 -32.83 16.70
C ASN A 396 8.74 -32.71 16.35
N ILE A 397 9.59 -32.71 17.38
CA ILE A 397 11.05 -32.79 17.19
C ILE A 397 11.45 -34.25 17.06
N ASN A 398 12.17 -34.60 15.99
CA ASN A 398 12.74 -35.92 15.78
C ASN A 398 14.27 -35.84 15.59
N ILE A 399 15.03 -36.50 16.48
CA ILE A 399 16.49 -36.60 16.44
C ILE A 399 16.88 -38.05 16.20
N ALA A 400 17.45 -38.34 15.03
CA ALA A 400 17.94 -39.67 14.68
C ALA A 400 19.47 -39.68 14.56
N ILE A 401 20.13 -40.47 15.40
CA ILE A 401 21.59 -40.51 15.54
C ILE A 401 22.12 -41.85 15.02
N ASN A 402 22.74 -41.86 13.85
CA ASN A 402 23.39 -43.04 13.26
C ASN A 402 24.91 -42.82 13.14
N VAL A 403 25.58 -42.82 14.29
CA VAL A 403 27.03 -42.64 14.38
C VAL A 403 27.72 -44.00 14.41
N ASN A 404 28.93 -44.14 13.85
CA ASN A 404 29.68 -45.40 13.90
C ASN A 404 30.16 -45.71 15.33
N SER A 405 30.29 -47.01 15.64
CA SER A 405 30.87 -47.49 16.90
C SER A 405 32.24 -46.88 17.19
N GLY A 406 32.53 -46.61 18.46
CA GLY A 406 33.78 -46.02 18.92
C GLY A 406 33.87 -44.49 18.83
N ILE A 407 32.82 -43.80 18.38
CA ILE A 407 32.76 -42.33 18.32
C ILE A 407 31.89 -41.79 19.47
N PRO A 408 32.43 -40.92 20.34
CA PRO A 408 31.65 -40.28 21.40
C PRO A 408 30.55 -39.36 20.84
N VAL A 409 29.38 -39.35 21.51
CA VAL A 409 28.23 -38.51 21.13
C VAL A 409 27.73 -37.74 22.34
N THR A 410 27.45 -36.45 22.15
CA THR A 410 26.68 -35.62 23.09
C THR A 410 25.48 -35.05 22.36
N ALA A 411 24.26 -35.30 22.84
CA ALA A 411 23.04 -34.88 22.17
C ALA A 411 21.97 -34.34 23.13
N GLY A 412 21.25 -33.31 22.68
CA GLY A 412 20.02 -32.81 23.30
C GLY A 412 19.13 -32.11 22.28
N ALA A 413 17.83 -31.98 22.53
CA ALA A 413 16.92 -31.36 21.56
C ALA A 413 17.28 -29.89 21.28
N LEU A 414 17.57 -29.12 22.33
CA LEU A 414 18.03 -27.75 22.18
C LEU A 414 19.52 -27.73 21.87
N ALA A 415 20.35 -28.34 22.72
CA ALA A 415 21.79 -28.27 22.53
C ALA A 415 22.58 -29.49 23.01
N ALA A 416 23.75 -29.70 22.42
CA ALA A 416 24.72 -30.63 22.96
C ALA A 416 25.30 -30.12 24.29
N GLU A 417 25.65 -28.84 24.37
CA GLU A 417 26.11 -28.19 25.60
C GLU A 417 25.31 -26.91 25.89
N SER A 418 24.95 -26.69 27.14
CA SER A 418 24.34 -25.46 27.63
C SER A 418 25.17 -24.84 28.75
N ARG A 419 25.34 -23.51 28.71
CA ARG A 419 26.08 -22.72 29.70
C ARG A 419 25.26 -21.50 30.09
N ASN A 420 24.81 -21.44 31.34
CA ASN A 420 24.02 -20.31 31.87
C ASN A 420 22.82 -19.92 30.98
N THR A 421 22.19 -20.87 30.29
CA THR A 421 21.01 -20.62 29.45
C THR A 421 19.79 -20.42 30.33
N GLU A 422 18.88 -19.53 29.93
CA GLU A 422 17.61 -19.34 30.62
C GLU A 422 16.44 -19.75 29.71
N LEU A 423 15.65 -20.71 30.17
CA LEU A 423 14.38 -21.07 29.55
C LEU A 423 13.23 -20.62 30.44
N ASN A 424 12.28 -19.88 29.87
CA ASN A 424 11.11 -19.37 30.58
C ASN A 424 9.82 -19.65 29.80
N ASN A 425 8.89 -20.41 30.35
CA ASN A 425 7.62 -20.74 29.67
C ASN A 425 7.86 -21.41 28.29
N VAL A 426 8.68 -22.48 28.29
CA VAL A 426 9.03 -23.23 27.08
C VAL A 426 8.44 -24.64 27.17
N LYS A 427 7.78 -25.09 26.11
CA LYS A 427 7.11 -26.41 26.08
C LYS A 427 7.65 -27.28 24.96
N PHE A 428 7.79 -28.57 25.23
CA PHE A 428 8.13 -29.59 24.24
C PHE A 428 6.97 -30.58 24.13
N VAL A 429 6.48 -30.78 22.92
CA VAL A 429 5.37 -31.70 22.62
C VAL A 429 5.83 -32.65 21.53
N ASN A 430 5.78 -33.96 21.78
CA ASN A 430 6.23 -34.99 20.85
C ASN A 430 7.73 -34.82 20.48
N LEU A 431 8.60 -35.08 21.46
CA LEU A 431 10.05 -35.15 21.23
C LEU A 431 10.47 -36.61 21.15
N THR A 432 11.14 -36.99 20.07
CA THR A 432 11.75 -38.30 19.91
C THR A 432 13.25 -38.17 19.69
N ILE A 433 14.04 -38.90 20.48
CA ILE A 433 15.49 -39.06 20.31
C ILE A 433 15.78 -40.55 20.16
N GLU A 434 16.39 -40.94 19.04
CA GLU A 434 16.76 -42.33 18.75
C GLU A 434 18.28 -42.44 18.56
N THR A 435 18.94 -43.19 19.45
CA THR A 435 20.32 -43.60 19.23
C THR A 435 20.36 -44.86 18.37
N GLY A 436 21.25 -44.86 17.39
CA GLY A 436 21.45 -45.99 16.48
C GLY A 436 22.42 -47.02 17.02
N ARG A 437 22.76 -48.00 16.18
CA ARG A 437 23.60 -49.15 16.54
C ARG A 437 25.03 -48.82 17.00
N GLY A 438 25.51 -47.59 16.82
CA GLY A 438 26.81 -47.16 17.33
C GLY A 438 26.81 -46.80 18.82
N ASP A 439 25.64 -46.73 19.45
CA ASP A 439 25.47 -46.69 20.89
C ASP A 439 25.56 -48.12 21.45
N ASP A 440 26.77 -48.68 21.43
CA ASP A 440 27.08 -50.07 21.76
C ASP A 440 28.04 -50.23 22.96
N GLY A 441 28.30 -49.12 23.65
CA GLY A 441 29.24 -49.06 24.78
C GLY A 441 30.71 -48.93 24.41
N ALA A 442 31.08 -48.95 23.12
CA ALA A 442 32.47 -48.76 22.70
C ALA A 442 32.96 -47.31 22.87
N ALA A 443 32.05 -46.34 22.98
CA ALA A 443 32.35 -44.95 23.26
C ALA A 443 31.26 -44.30 24.13
N LYS A 444 31.59 -43.15 24.72
CA LYS A 444 30.68 -42.43 25.61
C LYS A 444 29.55 -41.75 24.82
N TYR A 445 28.31 -42.09 25.15
CA TYR A 445 27.11 -41.38 24.71
C TYR A 445 26.53 -40.61 25.91
N ILE A 446 26.28 -39.31 25.73
CA ILE A 446 25.58 -38.45 26.69
C ILE A 446 24.34 -37.91 25.99
N ILE A 447 23.16 -38.36 26.41
CA ILE A 447 21.89 -38.05 25.76
C ILE A 447 20.98 -37.37 26.77
N GLY A 448 20.60 -36.12 26.50
CA GLY A 448 19.56 -35.44 27.25
C GLY A 448 18.35 -35.12 26.40
N ASP A 449 17.22 -34.92 27.05
CA ASP A 449 16.00 -34.46 26.37
C ASP A 449 16.15 -33.00 25.91
N LEU A 450 16.60 -32.10 26.78
CA LEU A 450 16.89 -30.69 26.43
C LEU A 450 18.35 -30.49 26.05
N PHE A 451 19.25 -30.91 26.93
CA PHE A 451 20.70 -30.66 26.82
C PHE A 451 21.49 -31.94 27.02
N GLY A 452 22.47 -32.19 26.16
CA GLY A 452 23.43 -33.27 26.39
C GLY A 452 24.22 -33.03 27.68
N VAL A 453 24.76 -31.82 27.86
CA VAL A 453 25.45 -31.38 29.09
C VAL A 453 24.94 -30.01 29.48
N ASP A 454 24.55 -29.84 30.74
CA ASP A 454 24.17 -28.53 31.30
C ASP A 454 25.19 -27.99 32.31
N ARG A 455 25.43 -26.68 32.27
CA ARG A 455 26.29 -25.94 33.18
C ARG A 455 25.60 -24.65 33.63
N GLY A 456 24.74 -24.79 34.63
CA GLY A 456 24.15 -23.64 35.35
C GLY A 456 22.97 -23.00 34.62
N SER A 457 22.24 -23.74 33.78
CA SER A 457 21.03 -23.21 33.16
C SER A 457 19.89 -23.06 34.18
N LYS A 458 19.00 -22.09 33.93
CA LYS A 458 17.81 -21.84 34.74
C LYS A 458 16.57 -22.16 33.92
N LEU A 459 15.71 -23.01 34.48
CA LEU A 459 14.48 -23.45 33.84
C LEU A 459 13.30 -23.00 34.69
N THR A 460 12.43 -22.16 34.12
CA THR A 460 11.22 -21.67 34.77
C THR A 460 10.02 -22.03 33.90
N ASN A 461 9.07 -22.80 34.43
CA ASN A 461 7.88 -23.24 33.70
C ASN A 461 8.25 -23.94 32.36
N VAL A 462 9.16 -24.91 32.44
CA VAL A 462 9.57 -25.73 31.29
C VAL A 462 8.93 -27.11 31.46
N SER A 463 8.26 -27.60 30.42
CA SER A 463 7.52 -28.88 30.48
C SER A 463 7.65 -29.68 29.19
N GLY A 464 7.63 -31.01 29.32
CA GLY A 464 7.56 -31.95 28.21
C GLY A 464 6.23 -32.70 28.20
N ILE A 465 5.73 -33.05 27.03
CA ILE A 465 4.60 -33.96 26.83
C ILE A 465 5.00 -34.94 25.73
N ASN A 466 4.85 -36.25 26.00
CA ASN A 466 5.19 -37.31 25.05
C ASN A 466 6.66 -37.23 24.61
N ILE A 467 7.56 -37.39 25.59
CA ILE A 467 9.01 -37.37 25.39
C ILE A 467 9.52 -38.81 25.34
N THR A 468 10.10 -39.20 24.21
CA THR A 468 10.66 -40.53 23.99
C THR A 468 12.16 -40.44 23.73
N VAL A 469 12.97 -41.04 24.61
CA VAL A 469 14.42 -41.17 24.41
C VAL A 469 14.77 -42.66 24.37
N ASN A 470 15.04 -43.15 23.15
CA ASN A 470 15.46 -44.52 22.88
C ASN A 470 16.98 -44.56 22.79
N ALA A 471 17.64 -44.85 23.92
CA ALA A 471 19.10 -45.01 24.00
C ALA A 471 19.49 -46.39 24.52
N SER A 472 20.75 -46.80 24.32
CA SER A 472 21.27 -48.05 24.86
C SER A 472 21.42 -47.99 26.38
N GLU A 473 21.60 -49.15 27.00
CA GLU A 473 21.93 -49.25 28.43
C GLU A 473 23.29 -48.64 28.79
N PHE A 474 24.16 -48.39 27.81
CA PHE A 474 25.48 -47.78 28.00
C PHE A 474 25.45 -46.24 27.98
N ALA A 475 24.35 -45.64 27.51
CA ALA A 475 24.23 -44.20 27.39
C ALA A 475 24.03 -43.53 28.76
N GLN A 476 24.73 -42.41 28.98
CA GLN A 476 24.45 -41.53 30.10
C GLN A 476 23.24 -40.65 29.77
N LEU A 477 22.14 -40.82 30.50
CA LEU A 477 20.91 -40.06 30.29
C LEU A 477 20.81 -38.84 31.21
N ASN A 478 20.51 -37.67 30.64
CA ASN A 478 20.27 -36.41 31.35
C ASN A 478 18.86 -35.91 31.01
N LEU A 479 17.84 -36.47 31.67
CA LEU A 479 16.43 -36.19 31.39
C LEU A 479 15.88 -35.20 32.41
N ILE A 480 15.44 -34.04 31.92
CA ILE A 480 14.99 -32.90 32.73
C ILE A 480 13.48 -32.73 32.65
N LEU A 481 12.88 -33.08 31.52
CA LEU A 481 11.45 -33.00 31.30
C LEU A 481 10.76 -34.15 32.06
N GLU A 482 9.71 -33.82 32.82
CA GLU A 482 8.82 -34.84 33.36
C GLU A 482 8.16 -35.58 32.19
N GLN A 483 8.28 -36.92 32.19
CA GLN A 483 7.81 -37.80 31.11
C GLN A 483 6.32 -38.14 31.22
#